data_AF-A0A932K5L9-F1
#
_entry.id   AF-A0A932K5L9-F1
#
_cell.length_a   1.000
_cell.length_b   1.000
_cell.length_c   1.000
_cell.angle_alpha   90.00
_cell.angle_beta   90.00
_cell.angle_gamma   90.00
#
_symmetry.space_group_name_H-M   'P 1'
#
loop_
_entity.id
_entity.type
_entity.pdbx_description
1 polymer ?
#
loop_
_entity_poly.entity_id
_entity_poly.type
_entity_poly.pdbx_seq_one_letter_code
_entity_poly.pdbx_strand_id
1 'polypeptide(L)'
;MPTKFLINPIAGGQRGLDLVQALRAACARLGYAEEQDYSLEWTRPGEMIEQARRAAVTWERVIAVGGDGTVRQVAEGLVKAGTGTALGVIPQGTGNDFSRAIGLYDLWCRRHIIGIERVVEWLMTAPLSPVDVLAANDHVFFLSYGSLGFDAQVSCAYAHIRRHPWVRAVVRGRVINECVYGSTNASTERWRSAIFAHVSPNFESR
;
A
#
# COMPACT_ATOMS: atom_id res chain seq x y z
N MET A 1 -2.51 -1.59 18.53
CA MET A 1 -1.21 -1.43 17.88
C MET A 1 -1.14 -0.02 17.31
N PRO A 2 -0.30 0.88 17.85
CA PRO A 2 -0.16 2.23 17.32
C PRO A 2 0.22 2.19 15.84
N THR A 3 -0.48 2.97 15.02
CA THR A 3 -0.42 2.90 13.56
C THR A 3 -0.05 4.22 12.89
N LYS A 4 1.04 4.24 12.13
CA LYS A 4 1.43 5.38 11.28
C LYS A 4 0.84 5.24 9.88
N PHE A 5 0.28 6.31 9.34
CA PHE A 5 -0.09 6.38 7.93
C PHE A 5 0.91 7.26 7.18
N LEU A 6 1.56 6.71 6.16
CA LEU A 6 2.47 7.42 5.26
C LEU A 6 1.77 7.72 3.94
N ILE A 7 1.50 9.00 3.70
CA ILE A 7 0.57 9.45 2.67
C ILE A 7 1.32 10.07 1.50
N ASN A 8 1.25 9.40 0.34
CA ASN A 8 1.83 9.93 -0.88
C ASN A 8 0.95 11.06 -1.46
N PRO A 9 1.40 12.33 -1.46
CA PRO A 9 0.60 13.46 -1.96
C PRO A 9 0.32 13.39 -3.46
N ILE A 10 1.15 12.66 -4.22
CA ILE A 10 1.03 12.53 -5.68
C ILE A 10 -0.01 11.44 -6.03
N ALA A 11 -0.23 10.48 -5.14
CA ALA A 11 -1.20 9.41 -5.34
C ALA A 11 -2.62 9.93 -5.05
N GLY A 12 -3.30 10.45 -6.08
CA GLY A 12 -4.73 10.79 -6.03
C GLY A 12 -5.11 12.26 -6.20
N GLY A 13 -4.15 13.20 -6.16
CA GLY A 13 -4.43 14.64 -6.30
C GLY A 13 -5.29 15.19 -5.16
N GLN A 14 -6.31 16.01 -5.46
CA GLN A 14 -7.26 16.58 -4.48
C GLN A 14 -7.83 15.54 -3.49
N ARG A 15 -7.94 14.28 -3.94
CA ARG A 15 -8.44 13.13 -3.16
C ARG A 15 -7.59 12.81 -1.93
N GLY A 16 -6.32 13.23 -1.90
CA GLY A 16 -5.44 12.99 -0.76
C GLY A 16 -5.85 13.78 0.49
N LEU A 17 -6.28 15.04 0.31
CA LEU A 17 -6.74 15.88 1.42
C LEU A 17 -8.07 15.37 1.98
N ASP A 18 -9.02 15.05 1.10
CA ASP A 18 -10.31 14.47 1.48
C ASP A 18 -10.12 13.15 2.23
N LEU A 19 -9.16 12.33 1.78
CA LEU A 19 -8.82 11.08 2.44
C LEU A 19 -8.27 11.31 3.85
N VAL A 20 -7.34 12.25 4.04
CA VAL A 20 -6.77 12.57 5.36
C VAL A 20 -7.85 13.00 6.33
N GLN A 21 -8.77 13.87 5.88
CA GLN A 21 -9.91 14.30 6.69
C GLN A 21 -10.84 13.12 7.02
N ALA A 22 -11.12 12.26 6.04
CA ALA A 22 -11.93 11.06 6.26
C ALA A 22 -11.29 10.08 7.26
N LEU A 23 -9.96 9.87 7.17
CA LEU A 23 -9.22 9.02 8.11
C LEU A 23 -9.25 9.61 9.52
N ARG A 24 -8.97 10.91 9.69
CA ARG A 24 -9.07 11.57 11.01
C ARG A 24 -10.46 11.45 11.61
N ALA A 25 -11.50 11.75 10.81
CA ALA A 25 -12.88 11.68 11.26
C ALA A 25 -13.31 10.25 11.62
N ALA A 26 -12.83 9.25 10.89
CA ALA A 26 -13.06 7.84 11.18
C ALA A 26 -12.36 7.41 12.47
N CYS A 27 -11.08 7.72 12.62
CA CYS A 27 -10.31 7.44 13.83
C CYS A 27 -10.96 8.06 15.07
N ALA A 28 -11.34 9.34 15.00
CA ALA A 28 -12.01 10.03 16.10
C ALA A 28 -13.35 9.37 16.48
N ARG A 29 -14.17 8.97 15.49
CA ARG A 29 -15.43 8.26 15.73
C ARG A 29 -15.26 6.87 16.34
N LEU A 30 -14.13 6.22 16.05
CA LEU A 30 -13.76 4.92 16.62
C LEU A 30 -13.05 5.05 17.98
N GLY A 31 -12.80 6.27 18.46
CA GLY A 31 -12.16 6.52 19.75
C GLY A 31 -10.62 6.45 19.74
N TYR A 32 -9.98 6.47 18.56
CA TYR A 32 -8.53 6.51 18.45
C TYR A 32 -7.99 7.94 18.57
N ALA A 33 -6.97 8.13 19.40
CA ALA A 33 -6.30 9.41 19.63
C ALA A 33 -5.12 9.63 18.66
N GLU A 34 -5.05 10.81 18.04
CA GLU A 34 -3.92 11.19 17.16
C GLU A 34 -2.64 11.37 18.02
N GLU A 35 -1.50 10.95 17.48
CA GLU A 35 -0.18 10.86 18.13
C GLU A 35 -0.05 9.80 19.25
N GLN A 36 -1.12 9.10 19.61
CA GLN A 36 -1.10 7.99 20.57
C GLN A 36 -1.44 6.66 19.89
N ASP A 37 -2.62 6.58 19.29
CA ASP A 37 -3.09 5.37 18.59
C ASP A 37 -2.75 5.43 17.10
N TYR A 38 -2.76 6.62 16.50
CA TYR A 38 -2.42 6.80 15.09
C TYR A 38 -1.75 8.13 14.80
N SER A 39 -1.01 8.23 13.70
CA SER A 39 -0.51 9.51 13.18
C SER A 39 -0.53 9.52 11.66
N LEU A 40 -0.80 10.67 11.06
CA LEU A 40 -0.85 10.86 9.61
C LEU A 40 0.34 11.72 9.17
N GLU A 41 1.19 11.21 8.28
CA GLU A 41 2.36 11.93 7.77
C GLU A 41 2.39 11.94 6.25
N TRP A 42 2.59 13.13 5.68
CA TRP A 42 2.82 13.26 4.25
C TRP A 42 4.23 12.82 3.90
N THR A 43 4.34 11.93 2.92
CA THR A 43 5.64 11.49 2.42
C THR A 43 6.23 12.54 1.49
N ARG A 44 7.57 12.66 1.50
CA ARG A 44 8.30 13.50 0.55
C ARG A 44 9.02 12.65 -0.50
N PRO A 45 9.06 13.08 -1.77
CA PRO A 45 9.84 12.40 -2.79
C PRO A 45 11.30 12.21 -2.34
N GLY A 46 11.81 10.98 -2.41
CA GLY A 46 13.18 10.66 -1.99
C GLY A 46 13.37 10.37 -0.49
N GLU A 47 12.43 10.74 0.37
CA GLU A 47 12.57 10.53 1.83
C GLU A 47 11.71 9.37 2.36
N MET A 48 10.81 8.82 1.55
CA MET A 48 9.79 7.85 1.99
C MET A 48 10.37 6.61 2.71
N ILE A 49 11.49 6.09 2.23
CA ILE A 49 12.20 4.95 2.86
C ILE A 49 12.65 5.32 4.27
N GLU A 50 13.24 6.50 4.44
CA GLU A 50 13.70 6.98 5.74
C GLU A 50 12.54 7.34 6.67
N GLN A 51 11.45 7.90 6.13
CA GLN A 51 10.22 8.13 6.88
C GLN A 51 9.65 6.81 7.43
N ALA A 52 9.62 5.75 6.61
CA ALA A 52 9.20 4.42 7.05
C ALA A 52 10.14 3.82 8.11
N ARG A 53 11.46 3.97 7.94
CA ARG A 53 12.47 3.51 8.91
C ARG A 53 12.31 4.20 10.26
N ARG A 54 12.08 5.52 10.28
CA ARG A 54 11.81 6.28 11.51
C ARG A 54 10.49 5.87 12.14
N ALA A 55 9.45 5.68 11.34
CA ALA A 55 8.16 5.22 11.84
C ALA A 55 8.25 3.84 12.49
N ALA A 56 9.08 2.95 11.95
CA ALA A 56 9.29 1.61 12.50
C ALA A 56 9.86 1.58 13.92
N VAL A 57 10.47 2.67 14.40
CA VAL A 57 11.02 2.78 15.77
C VAL A 57 9.93 2.96 16.81
N THR A 58 8.84 3.65 16.47
CA THR A 58 7.81 4.07 17.43
C THR A 58 6.44 3.45 17.15
N TRP A 59 6.19 3.02 15.92
CA TRP A 59 4.90 2.52 15.48
C TRP A 59 4.97 1.02 15.19
N GLU A 60 3.96 0.29 15.67
CA GLU A 60 3.84 -1.15 15.45
C GLU A 60 3.29 -1.48 14.05
N ARG A 61 2.59 -0.51 13.44
CA ARG A 61 2.09 -0.57 12.06
C ARG A 61 2.45 0.66 11.27
N VAL A 62 2.75 0.45 9.99
CA VAL A 62 2.87 1.51 8.99
C VAL A 62 1.98 1.19 7.80
N ILE A 63 1.03 2.09 7.52
CA ILE A 63 0.10 1.99 6.41
C ILE A 63 0.58 2.89 5.27
N ALA A 64 0.98 2.28 4.15
CA ALA A 64 1.33 2.98 2.94
C ALA A 64 0.07 3.44 2.20
N VAL A 65 -0.16 4.75 2.08
CA VAL A 65 -1.28 5.31 1.33
C VAL A 65 -0.77 5.75 -0.05
N GLY A 66 -1.03 4.94 -1.07
CA GLY A 66 -0.44 5.14 -2.39
C GLY A 66 -0.66 3.98 -3.36
N GLY A 67 0.11 3.97 -4.45
CA GLY A 67 0.22 2.83 -5.37
C GLY A 67 1.41 1.93 -5.04
N ASP A 68 1.69 0.96 -5.90
CA ASP A 68 2.73 -0.06 -5.68
C ASP A 68 4.13 0.53 -5.41
N GLY A 69 4.48 1.63 -6.07
CA GLY A 69 5.75 2.33 -5.81
C GLY A 69 5.85 2.97 -4.43
N THR A 70 4.72 3.39 -3.83
CA THR A 70 4.69 3.85 -2.43
C THR A 70 4.88 2.66 -1.51
N VAL A 71 4.11 1.59 -1.72
CA VAL A 71 4.16 0.38 -0.89
C VAL A 71 5.57 -0.21 -0.89
N ARG A 72 6.22 -0.30 -2.05
CA ARG A 72 7.61 -0.77 -2.20
C ARG A 72 8.58 0.02 -1.33
N GLN A 73 8.54 1.35 -1.39
CA GLN A 73 9.46 2.20 -0.63
C GLN A 73 9.22 2.11 0.88
N VAL A 74 7.95 2.04 1.30
CA VAL A 74 7.62 1.86 2.72
C VAL A 74 8.13 0.51 3.20
N ALA A 75 7.84 -0.57 2.47
CA ALA A 75 8.31 -1.91 2.83
C ALA A 75 9.83 -2.00 2.89
N GLU A 76 10.53 -1.42 1.91
CA GLU A 76 11.99 -1.32 1.93
C GLU A 76 12.51 -0.64 3.20
N GLY A 77 11.88 0.46 3.63
CA GLY A 77 12.22 1.14 4.88
C GLY A 77 11.97 0.28 6.13
N LEU A 78 10.87 -0.47 6.16
CA LEU A 78 10.54 -1.38 7.27
C LEU A 78 11.51 -2.57 7.34
N VAL A 79 11.84 -3.18 6.19
CA VAL A 79 12.81 -4.28 6.13
C VAL A 79 14.19 -3.79 6.59
N LYS A 80 14.63 -2.62 6.13
CA LYS A 80 15.89 -2.00 6.58
C LYS A 80 15.89 -1.63 8.06
N ALA A 81 14.72 -1.38 8.67
CA ALA A 81 14.62 -1.14 10.11
C ALA A 81 14.78 -2.43 10.94
N GLY A 82 14.36 -3.58 10.41
CA GLY A 82 14.51 -4.88 11.07
C GLY A 82 13.68 -5.06 12.36
N THR A 83 12.66 -4.22 12.58
CA THR A 83 11.90 -4.16 13.84
C THR A 83 10.69 -5.10 13.89
N GLY A 84 10.34 -5.75 12.78
CA GLY A 84 9.09 -6.53 12.67
C GLY A 84 7.82 -5.67 12.56
N THR A 85 7.96 -4.35 12.40
CA THR A 85 6.83 -3.42 12.18
C THR A 85 5.99 -3.85 10.99
N ALA A 86 4.67 -3.85 11.16
CA ALA A 86 3.78 -4.41 10.17
C ALA A 86 3.38 -3.40 9.07
N LEU A 87 3.31 -3.85 7.82
CA LEU A 87 2.95 -3.08 6.64
C LEU A 87 1.47 -3.29 6.27
N GLY A 88 0.73 -2.20 6.18
CA GLY A 88 -0.59 -2.15 5.54
C GLY A 88 -0.61 -1.22 4.33
N VAL A 89 -1.72 -1.20 3.58
CA VAL A 89 -1.84 -0.36 2.39
C VAL A 89 -3.24 0.24 2.24
N ILE A 90 -3.32 1.51 1.86
CA ILE A 90 -4.52 2.11 1.28
C ILE A 90 -4.26 2.35 -0.20
N PRO A 91 -4.95 1.63 -1.11
CA PRO A 91 -4.65 1.70 -2.54
C PRO A 91 -5.16 3.01 -3.16
N GLN A 92 -4.23 3.80 -3.69
CA GLN A 92 -4.47 5.05 -4.42
C GLN A 92 -3.78 5.07 -5.80
N GLY A 93 -3.21 3.94 -6.22
CA GLY A 93 -2.56 3.75 -7.53
C GLY A 93 -3.51 3.18 -8.59
N THR A 94 -2.94 2.83 -9.74
CA THR A 94 -3.68 2.21 -10.85
C THR A 94 -3.72 0.68 -10.74
N GLY A 95 -2.56 0.02 -10.58
CA GLY A 95 -2.47 -1.45 -10.44
C GLY A 95 -2.87 -1.92 -9.04
N ASN A 96 -2.13 -1.44 -8.03
CA ASN A 96 -2.32 -1.81 -6.63
C ASN A 96 -2.24 -3.33 -6.38
N ASP A 97 -1.34 -3.99 -7.10
CA ASP A 97 -1.17 -5.44 -7.12
C ASP A 97 -1.00 -6.01 -5.73
N PHE A 98 -0.21 -5.34 -4.87
CA PHE A 98 -0.03 -5.78 -3.50
C PHE A 98 -1.34 -5.77 -2.72
N SER A 99 -2.11 -4.68 -2.78
CA SER A 99 -3.40 -4.58 -2.08
C SER A 99 -4.43 -5.60 -2.59
N ARG A 100 -4.33 -6.02 -3.85
CA ARG A 100 -5.18 -7.07 -4.44
C ARG A 100 -4.78 -8.45 -3.94
N ALA A 101 -3.48 -8.74 -3.95
CA ALA A 101 -2.94 -10.03 -3.49
C ALA A 101 -3.36 -10.33 -2.04
N ILE A 102 -3.41 -9.30 -1.20
CA ILE A 102 -3.72 -9.43 0.23
C ILE A 102 -5.21 -9.30 0.54
N GLY A 103 -6.06 -9.15 -0.48
CA GLY A 103 -7.49 -8.96 -0.29
C GLY A 103 -7.81 -7.71 0.53
N LEU A 104 -7.15 -6.57 0.28
CA LEU A 104 -7.51 -5.27 0.88
C LEU A 104 -8.13 -4.32 -0.15
N TYR A 105 -7.88 -4.58 -1.44
CA TYR A 105 -8.39 -3.76 -2.53
C TYR A 105 -9.92 -3.72 -2.58
N ASP A 106 -10.64 -4.85 -2.51
CA ASP A 106 -12.11 -4.77 -2.61
C ASP A 106 -12.75 -4.22 -1.33
N LEU A 107 -12.14 -4.41 -0.14
CA LEU A 107 -12.56 -3.72 1.09
C LEU A 107 -12.48 -2.20 0.88
N TRP A 108 -11.37 -1.72 0.33
CA TRP A 108 -11.18 -0.32 -0.02
C TRP A 108 -12.18 0.21 -1.05
N CYS A 109 -12.46 -0.57 -2.10
CA CYS A 109 -13.44 -0.22 -3.12
C CYS A 109 -14.88 -0.17 -2.56
N ARG A 110 -15.20 -1.03 -1.59
CA ARG A 110 -16.52 -1.09 -0.93
C ARG A 110 -16.70 -0.06 0.18
N ARG A 111 -15.69 0.76 0.51
CA ARG A 111 -15.76 1.75 1.61
C ARG A 111 -16.94 2.72 1.54
N HIS A 112 -17.44 3.02 0.35
CA HIS A 112 -18.62 3.88 0.17
C HIS A 112 -19.93 3.21 0.62
N ILE A 113 -19.94 1.87 0.71
CA ILE A 113 -21.07 1.05 1.13
C ILE A 113 -20.92 0.68 2.61
N ILE A 114 -19.73 0.23 3.01
CA ILE A 114 -19.47 -0.27 4.38
C ILE A 114 -19.00 0.80 5.38
N GLY A 115 -18.74 2.02 4.90
CA GLY A 115 -18.14 3.10 5.68
C GLY A 115 -16.61 3.05 5.72
N ILE A 116 -15.98 4.21 5.79
CA ILE A 116 -14.51 4.33 5.95
C ILE A 116 -14.07 3.83 7.34
N GLU A 117 -14.95 3.90 8.34
CA GLU A 117 -14.72 3.39 9.71
C GLU A 117 -14.36 1.92 9.68
N ARG A 118 -15.08 1.12 8.90
CA ARG A 118 -14.85 -0.32 8.80
C ARG A 118 -13.48 -0.63 8.21
N VAL A 119 -13.02 0.20 7.27
CA VAL A 119 -11.68 0.09 6.69
C VAL A 119 -10.63 0.46 7.73
N VAL A 120 -10.82 1.55 8.47
CA VAL A 120 -9.91 1.98 9.52
C VAL A 120 -9.84 0.95 10.64
N GLU A 121 -10.97 0.47 11.14
CA GLU A 121 -11.04 -0.59 12.15
C GLU A 121 -10.23 -1.82 11.70
N TRP A 122 -10.41 -2.26 10.46
CA TRP A 122 -9.64 -3.37 9.91
C TRP A 122 -8.14 -3.04 9.85
N LEU A 123 -7.75 -1.85 9.37
CA LEU A 123 -6.35 -1.44 9.31
C LEU A 123 -5.68 -1.35 10.70
N MET A 124 -6.44 -1.05 11.74
CA MET A 124 -5.93 -0.92 13.10
C MET A 124 -5.84 -2.26 13.83
N THR A 125 -6.69 -3.23 13.46
CA THR A 125 -6.91 -4.46 14.25
C THR A 125 -6.67 -5.77 13.50
N ALA A 126 -6.47 -5.74 12.18
CA ALA A 126 -6.33 -6.94 11.36
C ALA A 126 -5.26 -7.89 11.93
N PRO A 127 -5.44 -9.21 11.81
CA PRO A 127 -4.39 -10.15 12.19
C PRO A 127 -3.13 -9.90 11.35
N LEU A 128 -1.98 -10.35 11.86
CA LEU A 128 -0.72 -10.26 11.15
C LEU A 128 -0.42 -11.56 10.39
N SER A 129 0.11 -11.43 9.18
CA SER A 129 0.61 -12.57 8.39
C SER A 129 2.03 -12.27 7.92
N PRO A 130 2.92 -13.27 7.89
CA PRO A 130 4.20 -13.10 7.21
C PRO A 130 3.99 -12.93 5.70
N VAL A 131 4.86 -12.14 5.07
CA VAL A 131 5.02 -12.05 3.61
C VAL A 131 6.51 -12.04 3.28
N ASP A 132 6.84 -12.78 2.23
CA ASP A 132 8.19 -12.83 1.70
C ASP A 132 8.48 -11.56 0.89
N VAL A 133 9.71 -11.06 1.03
CA VAL A 133 10.20 -9.92 0.27
C VAL A 133 11.39 -10.38 -0.54
N LEU A 134 11.42 -10.01 -1.82
CA LEU A 134 12.55 -10.29 -2.70
C LEU A 134 13.49 -9.09 -2.67
N ALA A 135 14.76 -9.34 -2.35
CA ALA A 135 15.84 -8.37 -2.44
C ALA A 135 16.91 -8.88 -3.43
N ALA A 136 17.31 -8.04 -4.38
CA ALA A 136 18.46 -8.32 -5.25
C ALA A 136 19.58 -7.32 -4.98
N ASN A 137 20.80 -7.83 -4.76
CA ASN A 137 22.02 -7.06 -4.49
C ASN A 137 21.84 -6.00 -3.40
N ASP A 138 21.12 -6.30 -2.32
CA ASP A 138 20.85 -5.40 -1.18
C ASP A 138 20.16 -4.06 -1.50
N HIS A 139 19.73 -3.86 -2.76
CA HIS A 139 19.28 -2.57 -3.26
C HIS A 139 17.93 -2.62 -3.97
N VAL A 140 17.54 -3.77 -4.53
CA VAL A 140 16.30 -3.87 -5.33
C VAL A 140 15.26 -4.68 -4.58
N PHE A 141 14.25 -3.98 -4.05
CA PHE A 141 13.14 -4.55 -3.30
C PHE A 141 11.91 -4.78 -4.18
N PHE A 142 11.39 -6.01 -4.18
CA PHE A 142 10.15 -6.37 -4.84
C PHE A 142 9.16 -6.95 -3.83
N LEU A 143 7.91 -6.49 -3.92
CA LEU A 143 6.79 -6.97 -3.08
C LEU A 143 5.81 -7.86 -3.82
N SER A 144 5.70 -7.71 -5.15
CA SER A 144 4.74 -8.46 -5.96
C SER A 144 5.44 -9.22 -7.07
N TYR A 145 6.18 -8.51 -7.92
CA TYR A 145 6.91 -9.09 -9.04
C TYR A 145 7.98 -8.10 -9.54
N GLY A 146 9.01 -8.62 -10.20
CA GLY A 146 10.05 -7.86 -10.86
C GLY A 146 10.38 -8.48 -12.21
N SER A 147 10.63 -7.65 -13.23
CA SER A 147 10.94 -8.11 -14.58
C SER A 147 12.19 -7.48 -15.17
N LEU A 148 12.80 -8.22 -16.11
CA LEU A 148 13.95 -7.80 -16.92
C LEU A 148 13.68 -8.11 -18.39
N GLY A 149 14.40 -7.45 -19.29
CA GLY A 149 14.27 -7.67 -20.73
C GLY A 149 13.02 -7.02 -21.33
N PHE A 150 12.35 -7.73 -22.24
CA PHE A 150 11.26 -7.17 -23.04
C PHE A 150 10.06 -6.70 -22.21
N ASP A 151 9.67 -7.45 -21.18
CA ASP A 151 8.56 -7.07 -20.28
C ASP A 151 8.83 -5.74 -19.55
N ALA A 152 10.06 -5.54 -19.08
CA ALA A 152 10.48 -4.29 -18.45
C ALA A 152 10.47 -3.11 -19.45
N GLN A 153 10.86 -3.36 -20.70
CA GLN A 153 10.80 -2.35 -21.77
C GLN A 153 9.36 -1.94 -22.08
N VAL A 154 8.44 -2.91 -22.18
CA VAL A 154 7.01 -2.65 -22.38
C VAL A 154 6.43 -1.87 -21.20
N SER A 155 6.76 -2.26 -19.96
CA SER A 155 6.33 -1.56 -18.74
C SER A 155 6.84 -0.11 -18.69
N CYS A 156 8.10 0.12 -19.09
CA CYS A 156 8.69 1.46 -19.16
C CYS A 156 8.05 2.33 -20.26
N ALA A 157 7.84 1.76 -21.44
CA ALA A 157 7.13 2.44 -22.54
C ALA A 157 5.70 2.80 -22.12
N TYR A 158 4.99 1.87 -21.50
CA TYR A 158 3.66 2.11 -20.95
C TYR A 158 3.66 3.22 -19.89
N ALA A 159 4.67 3.29 -19.03
CA ALA A 159 4.80 4.36 -18.05
C ALA A 159 4.94 5.76 -18.68
N HIS A 160 5.52 5.86 -19.87
CA HIS A 160 5.53 7.08 -20.67
C HIS A 160 4.18 7.34 -21.34
N ILE A 161 3.64 6.35 -22.04
CA ILE A 161 2.40 6.47 -22.83
C ILE A 161 1.21 6.84 -21.94
N ARG A 162 1.09 6.24 -20.74
CA ARG A 162 -0.03 6.51 -19.80
C ARG A 162 -0.08 7.94 -19.28
N ARG A 163 0.98 8.73 -19.44
CA ARG A 163 0.99 10.16 -19.06
C ARG A 163 0.33 11.04 -20.12
N HIS A 164 0.18 10.55 -21.36
CA HIS A 164 -0.47 11.29 -22.42
C HIS A 164 -1.95 11.54 -22.07
N PRO A 165 -2.48 12.77 -22.21
CA PRO A 165 -3.83 13.13 -21.74
C PRO A 165 -4.95 12.22 -22.28
N TRP A 166 -4.87 11.87 -23.56
CA TRP A 166 -5.84 10.99 -24.22
C TRP A 166 -5.80 9.56 -23.67
N VAL A 167 -4.60 8.99 -23.53
CA VAL A 167 -4.44 7.65 -22.96
C VAL A 167 -4.88 7.66 -21.50
N ARG A 168 -4.53 8.70 -20.73
CA ARG A 168 -4.93 8.85 -19.34
C ARG A 168 -6.45 8.93 -19.19
N ALA A 169 -7.16 9.56 -20.11
CA ALA A 169 -8.63 9.61 -20.11
C ALA A 169 -9.26 8.24 -20.39
N VAL A 170 -8.67 7.47 -21.30
CA VAL A 170 -9.16 6.13 -21.71
C VAL A 170 -8.83 5.07 -20.64
N VAL A 171 -7.58 5.03 -20.16
CA VAL A 171 -7.06 4.03 -19.21
C VAL A 171 -7.54 4.25 -17.77
N ARG A 172 -7.96 5.46 -17.41
CA ARG A 172 -8.68 5.69 -16.14
C ARG A 172 -10.07 5.07 -16.10
N GLY A 173 -10.60 4.62 -17.25
CA GLY A 173 -11.86 3.93 -17.32
C GLY A 173 -11.84 2.64 -16.50
N ARG A 174 -12.83 2.47 -15.63
CA ARG A 174 -13.07 1.25 -14.86
C ARG A 174 -13.00 0.00 -15.74
N VAL A 175 -13.46 0.12 -16.99
CA VAL A 175 -13.44 -0.93 -18.03
C VAL A 175 -12.03 -1.43 -18.35
N ILE A 176 -11.04 -0.56 -18.58
CA ILE A 176 -9.68 -1.02 -18.90
C ILE A 176 -9.02 -1.65 -17.68
N ASN A 177 -9.26 -1.11 -16.49
CA ASN A 177 -8.77 -1.73 -15.27
C ASN A 177 -9.41 -3.11 -15.04
N GLU A 178 -10.71 -3.26 -15.31
CA GLU A 178 -11.41 -4.55 -15.26
C GLU A 178 -10.98 -5.51 -16.38
N CYS A 179 -10.57 -5.02 -17.56
CA CYS A 179 -10.04 -5.88 -18.63
C CYS A 179 -8.64 -6.39 -18.33
N VAL A 180 -7.76 -5.54 -17.78
CA VAL A 180 -6.36 -5.90 -17.50
C VAL A 180 -6.26 -6.78 -16.27
N TYR A 181 -7.03 -6.47 -15.22
CA TYR A 181 -6.97 -7.21 -13.95
C TYR A 181 -8.11 -8.23 -13.78
N GLY A 182 -9.01 -8.32 -14.77
CA GLY A 182 -10.19 -9.19 -14.74
C GLY A 182 -11.25 -8.72 -13.75
N SER A 183 -12.51 -9.09 -14.01
CA SER A 183 -13.46 -9.29 -12.91
C SER A 183 -12.96 -10.50 -12.12
N THR A 184 -12.15 -10.29 -11.10
CA THR A 184 -11.90 -11.31 -10.07
C THR A 184 -13.16 -11.48 -9.23
N ASN A 185 -14.22 -11.98 -9.88
CA ASN A 185 -15.40 -12.60 -9.29
C ASN A 185 -15.13 -14.10 -9.09
N ALA A 186 -13.88 -14.47 -8.80
CA ALA A 186 -13.59 -15.75 -8.20
C ALA A 186 -13.92 -15.62 -6.71
N SER A 187 -15.04 -16.23 -6.34
CA SER A 187 -15.44 -16.58 -4.98
C SER A 187 -14.30 -16.58 -3.97
N THR A 188 -14.51 -15.93 -2.83
CA THR A 188 -14.31 -16.49 -1.47
C THR A 188 -14.21 -15.37 -0.44
N GLU A 189 -14.67 -15.67 0.76
CA GLU A 189 -14.55 -14.90 2.00
C GLU A 189 -13.07 -14.73 2.43
N ARG A 190 -12.21 -14.16 1.56
CA ARG A 190 -10.75 -14.04 1.76
C ARG A 190 -10.29 -12.77 2.47
N TRP A 191 -11.20 -11.89 2.90
CA TRP A 191 -10.91 -10.66 3.67
C TRP A 191 -10.39 -10.91 5.10
N ARG A 192 -10.15 -12.16 5.49
CA ARG A 192 -9.89 -12.57 6.89
C ARG A 192 -8.42 -12.45 7.33
N SER A 193 -7.49 -12.09 6.46
CA SER A 193 -6.07 -11.93 6.83
C SER A 193 -5.37 -11.08 5.77
N ALA A 194 -4.51 -10.09 6.05
CA ALA A 194 -3.85 -9.62 7.26
C ALA A 194 -3.18 -8.26 6.93
N ILE A 195 -2.64 -7.58 7.94
CA ILE A 195 -1.53 -6.64 7.73
C ILE A 195 -0.22 -7.42 7.87
N PHE A 196 0.82 -7.10 7.12
CA PHE A 196 1.96 -8.01 7.02
C PHE A 196 3.06 -7.67 8.01
N ALA A 197 3.54 -8.64 8.79
CA ALA A 197 4.75 -8.48 9.58
C ALA A 197 5.92 -9.16 8.86
N HIS A 198 7.09 -8.53 8.92
CA HIS A 198 8.29 -9.03 8.26
C HIS A 198 8.79 -10.32 8.93
N VAL A 199 9.24 -11.29 8.11
CA VAL A 199 10.11 -12.39 8.53
C VAL A 199 11.45 -12.23 7.81
N SER A 200 12.53 -12.21 8.59
CA SER A 200 13.92 -12.02 8.17
C SER A 200 14.37 -13.07 7.13
N PRO A 201 15.27 -12.72 6.20
CA PRO A 201 15.79 -13.66 5.22
C PRO A 201 16.83 -14.57 5.89
N ASN A 202 16.43 -15.78 6.28
CA ASN A 202 17.37 -16.90 6.28
C ASN A 202 17.52 -17.36 4.82
N PHE A 203 18.29 -16.61 4.03
CA PHE A 203 18.80 -17.08 2.75
C PHE A 203 20.21 -17.63 2.99
N GLU A 204 20.29 -18.90 3.40
CA GLU A 204 21.55 -19.63 3.32
C GLU A 204 21.92 -19.75 1.84
N SER A 205 22.95 -19.01 1.43
CA SER A 205 23.62 -19.20 0.15
C SER A 205 24.15 -20.64 0.07
N ARG A 206 23.61 -21.44 -0.86
CA ARG A 206 24.28 -22.64 -1.37
C ARG A 206 24.95 -22.32 -2.70
#